data_AF-A0A7Y4V735-F1
#
_entry.id   AF-A0A7Y4V735-F1
#
_cell.length_a   1.000
_cell.length_b   1.000
_cell.length_c   1.000
_cell.angle_alpha   90.00
_cell.angle_beta   90.00
_cell.angle_gamma   90.00
#
_symmetry.space_group_name_H-M   'P 1'
#
loop_
_entity.id
_entity.type
_entity.pdbx_description
1 polymer ?
#
loop_
_entity_poly.entity_id
_entity_poly.type
_entity_poly.pdbx_seq_one_letter_code
_entity_poly.pdbx_strand_id
1 'polypeptide(L)'
;MRAGYNFCRVFLFLVFFGCSMVAFGQSLANYTISRSTGNVYSSIIGTGNAFASWRYSGTFSEDDNRSDLTDIGFDFWYNGQRYTQFSVSTNGYIDFSSSVNDGGPQCNAYGYCNTFFSASTSGTWLALAPFYDDMTTKSGSDPLGTSIKYQVSGSAPFRTLTVEWDGMAVYQNTSPDLNFQVKIYETTGVIEFNYETMNRGTVNFSYTLGINSTALGNPPTASQLRTQQTENSTSFSNTVQNNLSAMPLAFSRIQ
;
A
#
# COMPACT_ATOMS: atom_id res chain seq x y z
N MET A 1 65.69 39.47 -22.07
CA MET A 1 65.00 38.78 -20.96
C MET A 1 63.49 38.86 -21.17
N ARG A 2 62.88 37.82 -21.76
CA ARG A 2 61.42 37.63 -21.77
C ARG A 2 61.18 36.17 -21.44
N ALA A 3 60.69 35.90 -20.23
CA ALA A 3 60.34 34.57 -19.77
C ALA A 3 58.97 34.19 -20.34
N GLY A 4 58.91 33.09 -21.09
CA GLY A 4 57.67 32.47 -21.52
C GLY A 4 57.16 31.53 -20.42
N TYR A 5 55.92 31.73 -19.98
CA TYR A 5 55.23 30.78 -19.10
C TYR A 5 54.38 29.85 -19.95
N ASN A 6 54.79 28.58 -20.05
CA ASN A 6 53.98 27.51 -20.63
C ASN A 6 52.96 27.03 -19.58
N PHE A 7 51.69 27.34 -19.80
CA PHE A 7 50.59 26.81 -18.99
C PHE A 7 50.26 25.39 -19.48
N CYS A 8 50.70 24.38 -18.75
CA CYS A 8 50.31 22.99 -18.96
C CYS A 8 48.86 22.80 -18.47
N ARG A 9 47.91 22.66 -19.39
CA ARG A 9 46.51 22.35 -19.07
C ARG A 9 46.36 20.84 -18.86
N VAL A 10 46.27 20.41 -17.62
CA VAL A 10 45.87 19.05 -17.26
C VAL A 10 44.35 18.92 -17.47
N PHE A 11 43.94 18.14 -18.46
CA PHE A 11 42.53 17.75 -18.64
C PHE A 11 42.22 16.58 -17.71
N LEU A 12 41.42 16.82 -16.68
CA LEU A 12 40.89 15.78 -15.80
C LEU A 12 39.72 15.08 -16.52
N PHE A 13 39.96 13.87 -17.05
CA PHE A 13 38.90 13.02 -17.59
C PHE A 13 38.12 12.37 -16.43
N LEU A 14 36.94 12.92 -16.14
CA LEU A 14 35.94 12.28 -15.27
C LEU A 14 35.35 11.10 -16.02
N VAL A 15 35.79 9.88 -15.68
CA VAL A 15 35.17 8.64 -16.13
C VAL A 15 33.87 8.47 -15.36
N PHE A 16 32.74 8.83 -15.99
CA PHE A 16 31.43 8.42 -15.51
C PHE A 16 31.30 6.91 -15.70
N PHE A 17 31.48 6.14 -14.63
CA PHE A 17 31.01 4.77 -14.56
C PHE A 17 29.47 4.82 -14.60
N GLY A 18 28.91 4.68 -15.81
CA GLY A 18 27.49 4.43 -15.99
C GLY A 18 27.15 3.08 -15.37
N CYS A 19 26.75 3.07 -14.11
CA CYS A 19 26.09 1.93 -13.50
C CYS A 19 24.76 1.78 -14.26
N SER A 20 24.71 0.82 -15.18
CA SER A 20 23.47 0.44 -15.85
C SER A 20 22.54 -0.15 -14.80
N MET A 21 21.68 0.69 -14.21
CA MET A 21 20.54 0.21 -13.45
C MET A 21 19.67 -0.55 -14.44
N VAL A 22 19.74 -1.88 -14.37
CA VAL A 22 18.76 -2.74 -15.05
C VAL A 22 17.44 -2.44 -14.34
N ALA A 23 16.66 -1.53 -14.92
CA ALA A 23 15.31 -1.26 -14.47
C ALA A 23 14.49 -2.51 -14.79
N PHE A 24 14.36 -3.42 -13.81
CA PHE A 24 13.31 -4.42 -13.85
C PHE A 24 12.00 -3.64 -13.76
N GLY A 25 11.35 -3.41 -14.90
CA GLY A 25 9.98 -2.92 -14.90
C GLY A 25 9.17 -3.88 -14.04
N GLN A 26 8.78 -3.43 -12.85
CA GLN A 26 8.03 -4.25 -11.92
C GLN A 26 6.67 -4.50 -12.53
N SER A 27 6.37 -5.73 -12.94
CA SER A 27 5.02 -6.15 -13.35
C SER A 27 4.38 -6.94 -12.23
N LEU A 28 3.06 -6.83 -12.05
CA LEU A 28 2.32 -7.66 -11.09
C LEU A 28 2.52 -9.16 -11.35
N ALA A 29 2.80 -9.54 -12.59
CA ALA A 29 3.09 -10.91 -12.98
C ALA A 29 4.42 -11.43 -12.38
N ASN A 30 5.35 -10.53 -12.04
CA ASN A 30 6.71 -10.87 -11.63
C ASN A 30 6.90 -10.95 -10.11
N TYR A 31 5.89 -10.59 -9.31
CA TYR A 31 5.94 -10.77 -7.87
C TYR A 31 5.92 -12.26 -7.50
N THR A 32 6.98 -12.70 -6.83
CA THR A 32 7.05 -14.02 -6.20
C THR A 32 6.48 -13.91 -4.80
N ILE A 33 5.42 -14.68 -4.54
CA ILE A 33 4.74 -14.65 -3.24
C ILE A 33 5.41 -15.58 -2.25
N SER A 34 5.65 -15.07 -1.05
CA SER A 34 6.06 -15.84 0.13
C SER A 34 5.20 -15.47 1.33
N ARG A 35 5.10 -16.40 2.29
CA ARG A 35 4.38 -16.18 3.53
C ARG A 35 5.18 -16.75 4.70
N SER A 36 5.25 -16.00 5.79
CA SER A 36 5.88 -16.42 7.05
C SER A 36 4.97 -16.16 8.24
N THR A 37 5.19 -16.88 9.34
CA THR A 37 4.45 -16.77 10.60
C THR A 37 5.41 -16.65 11.78
N GLY A 38 4.95 -16.11 12.91
CA GLY A 38 5.81 -15.82 14.07
C GLY A 38 6.75 -14.65 13.82
N ASN A 39 6.37 -13.72 12.94
CA ASN A 39 7.15 -12.53 12.64
C ASN A 39 7.02 -11.51 13.76
N VAL A 40 8.07 -10.75 14.00
CA VAL A 40 8.01 -9.57 14.87
C VAL A 40 7.24 -8.47 14.13
N TYR A 41 6.20 -7.94 14.75
CA TYR A 41 5.49 -6.77 14.28
C TYR A 41 6.09 -5.51 14.92
N SER A 42 6.49 -4.55 14.11
CA SER A 42 7.08 -3.28 14.57
C SER A 42 6.11 -2.16 14.28
N SER A 43 5.26 -1.84 15.26
CA SER A 43 4.28 -0.77 15.12
C SER A 43 4.96 0.61 15.02
N ILE A 44 4.43 1.43 14.10
CA ILE A 44 4.76 2.83 13.89
C ILE A 44 3.72 3.75 14.53
N ILE A 45 2.71 3.26 15.25
CA ILE A 45 1.67 4.13 15.83
C ILE A 45 2.25 5.17 16.80
N GLY A 46 3.29 4.83 17.55
CA GLY A 46 3.96 5.76 18.46
C GLY A 46 4.91 6.77 17.80
N THR A 47 5.38 6.51 16.58
CA THR A 47 6.50 7.24 15.95
C THR A 47 6.21 7.77 14.55
N GLY A 48 5.14 7.29 13.92
CA GLY A 48 4.71 7.63 12.58
C GLY A 48 4.08 9.01 12.50
N ASN A 49 4.02 9.52 11.27
CA ASN A 49 3.40 10.78 10.93
C ASN A 49 1.90 10.60 10.70
N ALA A 50 1.14 11.64 11.03
CA ALA A 50 -0.25 11.78 10.62
C ALA A 50 -0.32 12.18 9.13
N PHE A 51 -1.40 11.79 8.46
CA PHE A 51 -1.72 12.31 7.13
C PHE A 51 -2.19 13.77 7.22
N ALA A 52 -2.12 14.53 6.13
CA ALA A 52 -2.47 15.96 6.17
C ALA A 52 -3.97 16.18 6.43
N SER A 53 -4.82 15.47 5.69
CA SER A 53 -6.27 15.59 5.76
C SER A 53 -6.97 14.43 5.07
N TRP A 54 -8.22 14.22 5.47
CA TRP A 54 -9.20 13.46 4.72
C TRP A 54 -9.76 14.27 3.56
N ARG A 55 -10.10 13.60 2.45
CA ARG A 55 -10.78 14.22 1.30
C ARG A 55 -12.25 14.44 1.58
N TYR A 56 -12.91 13.43 2.18
CA TYR A 56 -14.30 13.55 2.57
C TYR A 56 -14.37 14.28 3.91
N SER A 57 -15.02 15.46 3.91
CA SER A 57 -15.18 16.32 5.09
C SER A 57 -16.59 16.25 5.68
N GLY A 58 -17.32 15.17 5.41
CA GLY A 58 -18.66 14.95 5.97
C GLY A 58 -18.61 14.48 7.42
N THR A 59 -19.78 14.10 7.95
CA THR A 59 -19.87 13.45 9.26
C THR A 59 -19.31 12.03 9.19
N PHE A 60 -18.65 11.60 10.27
CA PHE A 60 -18.04 10.27 10.46
C PHE A 60 -16.72 10.06 9.69
N SER A 61 -15.67 10.83 10.01
CA SER A 61 -14.34 10.67 9.40
C SER A 61 -13.63 9.37 9.77
N GLU A 62 -14.12 8.69 10.81
CA GLU A 62 -13.75 7.32 11.20
C GLU A 62 -14.09 6.25 10.17
N ASP A 63 -14.92 6.57 9.19
CA ASP A 63 -15.48 5.63 8.22
C ASP A 63 -15.38 6.23 6.80
N ASP A 64 -15.31 5.35 5.81
CA ASP A 64 -15.53 5.71 4.40
C ASP A 64 -14.78 6.95 3.90
N ASN A 65 -13.46 6.93 4.07
CA ASN A 65 -12.61 8.05 3.73
C ASN A 65 -11.33 7.65 3.03
N ARG A 66 -10.77 8.61 2.30
CA ARG A 66 -9.50 8.53 1.60
C ARG A 66 -8.70 9.79 1.85
N SER A 67 -7.43 9.64 2.21
CA SER A 67 -6.56 10.76 2.54
C SER A 67 -6.21 11.58 1.31
N ASP A 68 -5.80 12.82 1.50
CA ASP A 68 -5.04 13.55 0.50
C ASP A 68 -3.74 12.81 0.14
N LEU A 69 -3.12 13.21 -0.97
CA LEU A 69 -1.87 12.62 -1.43
C LEU A 69 -0.74 12.93 -0.45
N THR A 70 -0.01 11.88 -0.08
CA THR A 70 1.18 11.93 0.78
C THR A 70 2.39 11.46 -0.03
N ASP A 71 3.54 12.10 0.15
CA ASP A 71 4.78 11.68 -0.50
C ASP A 71 5.26 10.32 0.01
N ILE A 72 5.59 9.41 -0.91
CA ILE A 72 6.22 8.10 -0.61
C ILE A 72 7.61 8.31 0.02
N GLY A 73 8.24 9.44 -0.30
CA GLY A 73 9.60 9.77 0.10
C GLY A 73 10.67 9.25 -0.86
N PHE A 74 10.33 8.36 -1.81
CA PHE A 74 11.20 7.85 -2.86
C PHE A 74 10.41 7.50 -4.12
N ASP A 75 11.12 7.19 -5.21
CA ASP A 75 10.50 6.74 -6.45
C ASP A 75 10.10 5.27 -6.33
N PHE A 76 8.80 4.98 -6.40
CA PHE A 76 8.28 3.63 -6.46
C PHE A 76 7.91 3.26 -7.90
N TRP A 77 8.56 2.24 -8.45
CA TRP A 77 8.27 1.74 -9.80
C TRP A 77 7.27 0.59 -9.73
N TYR A 78 6.03 0.84 -10.17
CA TYR A 78 4.92 -0.11 -10.11
C TYR A 78 4.26 -0.26 -11.49
N ASN A 79 4.16 -1.48 -11.99
CA ASN A 79 3.72 -1.78 -13.36
C ASN A 79 4.46 -0.98 -14.46
N GLY A 80 5.76 -0.78 -14.29
CA GLY A 80 6.61 -0.01 -15.21
C GLY A 80 6.37 1.51 -15.20
N GLN A 81 5.54 2.02 -14.30
CA GLN A 81 5.29 3.46 -14.10
C GLN A 81 5.87 3.92 -12.77
N ARG A 82 6.31 5.18 -12.72
CA ARG A 82 6.87 5.80 -11.51
C ARG A 82 5.77 6.48 -10.72
N TYR A 83 5.70 6.20 -9.43
CA TYR A 83 4.83 6.86 -8.45
C TYR A 83 5.68 7.46 -7.34
N THR A 84 5.29 8.64 -6.88
CA THR A 84 5.98 9.38 -5.81
C THR A 84 5.04 9.75 -4.66
N GLN A 85 3.74 9.51 -4.83
CA GLN A 85 2.71 9.83 -3.87
C GLN A 85 1.72 8.67 -3.74
N PHE A 86 1.04 8.62 -2.60
CA PHE A 86 0.01 7.63 -2.31
C PHE A 86 -1.11 8.28 -1.49
N SER A 87 -2.27 7.64 -1.49
CA SER A 87 -3.36 7.92 -0.54
C SER A 87 -3.64 6.67 0.28
N VAL A 88 -4.12 6.85 1.51
CA VAL A 88 -4.61 5.77 2.38
C VAL A 88 -6.12 5.85 2.51
N SER A 89 -6.78 4.71 2.69
CA SER A 89 -8.20 4.64 3.01
C SER A 89 -8.46 4.06 4.38
N THR A 90 -9.56 4.50 5.01
CA THR A 90 -10.14 3.85 6.20
C THR A 90 -10.44 2.38 5.93
N ASN A 91 -10.86 2.07 4.71
CA ASN A 91 -11.25 0.75 4.21
C ASN A 91 -10.05 -0.18 3.88
N GLY A 92 -8.89 0.03 4.52
CA GLY A 92 -7.80 -0.94 4.58
C GLY A 92 -7.02 -1.18 3.28
N TYR A 93 -6.89 -0.15 2.45
CA TYR A 93 -6.01 -0.14 1.28
C TYR A 93 -5.22 1.18 1.15
N ILE A 94 -4.09 1.13 0.44
CA ILE A 94 -3.47 2.33 -0.14
C ILE A 94 -3.58 2.29 -1.66
N ASP A 95 -3.48 3.45 -2.30
CA ASP A 95 -3.40 3.53 -3.76
C ASP A 95 -2.47 4.64 -4.24
N PHE A 96 -2.01 4.52 -5.48
CA PHE A 96 -1.12 5.49 -6.14
C PHE A 96 -1.82 6.32 -7.23
N SER A 97 -3.16 6.26 -7.29
CA SER A 97 -3.92 6.90 -8.36
C SER A 97 -4.04 8.41 -8.14
N SER A 98 -4.11 9.16 -9.25
CA SER A 98 -4.46 10.58 -9.24
C SER A 98 -5.99 10.81 -9.18
N SER A 99 -6.79 9.78 -8.89
CA SER A 99 -8.24 9.91 -8.75
C SER A 99 -8.56 10.94 -7.66
N VAL A 100 -9.56 11.78 -7.87
CA VAL A 100 -10.06 12.75 -6.88
C VAL A 100 -11.20 12.21 -6.02
N ASN A 101 -11.58 10.94 -6.20
CA ASN A 101 -12.58 10.30 -5.34
C ASN A 101 -12.14 10.39 -3.87
N ASP A 102 -13.11 10.67 -3.00
CA ASP A 102 -12.96 11.00 -1.59
C ASP A 102 -13.10 9.80 -0.65
N GLY A 103 -13.32 8.60 -1.18
CA GLY A 103 -13.71 7.42 -0.42
C GLY A 103 -15.22 7.41 -0.30
N GLY A 104 -15.75 8.37 0.47
CA GLY A 104 -17.16 8.70 0.61
C GLY A 104 -18.03 7.53 1.12
N PRO A 105 -19.24 7.81 1.63
CA PRO A 105 -20.11 6.76 2.16
C PRO A 105 -20.90 6.07 1.04
N GLN A 106 -20.24 5.69 -0.05
CA GLN A 106 -20.87 5.00 -1.17
C GLN A 106 -20.11 3.74 -1.56
N CYS A 107 -20.90 2.71 -1.92
CA CYS A 107 -20.41 1.52 -2.60
C CYS A 107 -19.94 1.86 -4.02
N ASN A 108 -18.70 2.32 -4.18
CA ASN A 108 -18.14 2.77 -5.46
C ASN A 108 -16.63 2.48 -5.55
N ALA A 109 -16.01 2.97 -6.63
CA ALA A 109 -14.56 3.04 -6.76
C ALA A 109 -13.97 3.81 -5.57
N TYR A 110 -13.04 3.21 -4.84
CA TYR A 110 -12.39 3.79 -3.66
C TYR A 110 -13.27 3.89 -2.37
N GLY A 111 -14.55 3.54 -2.39
CA GLY A 111 -15.41 3.45 -1.19
C GLY A 111 -15.32 2.10 -0.44
N TYR A 112 -16.26 1.78 0.44
CA TYR A 112 -16.26 0.54 1.25
C TYR A 112 -16.40 -0.77 0.46
N CYS A 113 -17.01 -0.73 -0.73
CA CYS A 113 -17.29 -1.94 -1.50
C CYS A 113 -16.02 -2.53 -2.14
N ASN A 114 -15.40 -3.48 -1.46
CA ASN A 114 -14.17 -4.11 -1.91
C ASN A 114 -14.26 -4.83 -3.27
N THR A 115 -15.46 -5.15 -3.76
CA THR A 115 -15.67 -5.70 -5.11
C THR A 115 -15.12 -4.79 -6.22
N PHE A 116 -15.02 -3.47 -5.97
CA PHE A 116 -14.41 -2.51 -6.87
C PHE A 116 -12.88 -2.67 -6.99
N PHE A 117 -12.22 -3.41 -6.10
CA PHE A 117 -10.82 -3.79 -6.26
C PHE A 117 -10.57 -4.62 -7.53
N SER A 118 -11.57 -5.40 -7.93
CA SER A 118 -11.49 -6.30 -9.09
C SER A 118 -12.40 -5.88 -10.25
N ALA A 119 -12.99 -4.67 -10.20
CA ALA A 119 -13.90 -4.19 -11.23
C ALA A 119 -13.17 -3.78 -12.53
N SER A 120 -13.74 -4.15 -13.68
CA SER A 120 -13.20 -3.82 -15.01
C SER A 120 -13.45 -2.35 -15.40
N THR A 121 -14.42 -1.69 -14.77
CA THR A 121 -14.77 -0.29 -15.00
C THR A 121 -14.92 0.42 -13.67
N SER A 122 -14.38 1.64 -13.56
CA SER A 122 -14.43 2.46 -12.34
C SER A 122 -14.00 1.67 -11.10
N GLY A 123 -12.84 1.00 -11.16
CA GLY A 123 -12.32 0.22 -10.03
C GLY A 123 -11.44 1.05 -9.09
N THR A 124 -11.14 0.49 -7.92
CA THR A 124 -10.12 1.00 -7.00
C THR A 124 -8.74 0.65 -7.58
N TRP A 125 -8.24 1.44 -8.53
CA TRP A 125 -7.03 1.12 -9.30
C TRP A 125 -5.73 1.52 -8.60
N LEU A 126 -4.63 0.88 -9.02
CA LEU A 126 -3.28 1.12 -8.48
C LEU A 126 -3.21 0.89 -6.97
N ALA A 127 -3.97 -0.08 -6.48
CA ALA A 127 -4.20 -0.29 -5.06
C ALA A 127 -3.40 -1.49 -4.53
N LEU A 128 -2.91 -1.33 -3.30
CA LEU A 128 -2.38 -2.39 -2.45
C LEU A 128 -3.32 -2.55 -1.27
N ALA A 129 -3.95 -3.73 -1.18
CA ALA A 129 -4.96 -4.05 -0.18
C ALA A 129 -4.46 -5.19 0.72
N PRO A 130 -3.91 -4.90 1.91
CA PRO A 130 -3.68 -5.94 2.92
C PRO A 130 -5.01 -6.47 3.47
N PHE A 131 -6.04 -5.63 3.56
CA PHE A 131 -7.37 -6.01 4.04
C PHE A 131 -8.41 -4.98 3.58
N TYR A 132 -8.95 -5.12 2.37
CA TYR A 132 -9.98 -4.20 1.87
C TYR A 132 -11.39 -4.74 2.15
N ASP A 133 -12.10 -4.06 3.04
CA ASP A 133 -13.50 -4.26 3.37
C ASP A 133 -14.11 -2.92 3.83
N ASP A 134 -15.38 -2.95 4.22
CA ASP A 134 -16.08 -1.86 4.91
C ASP A 134 -15.53 -1.71 6.35
N MET A 135 -14.65 -0.75 6.58
CA MET A 135 -13.91 -0.59 7.82
C MET A 135 -14.03 0.79 8.45
N THR A 136 -14.09 0.78 9.77
CA THR A 136 -14.03 1.94 10.63
C THR A 136 -12.98 1.77 11.73
N THR A 137 -12.68 2.80 12.51
CA THR A 137 -11.88 2.64 13.71
C THR A 137 -12.68 1.98 14.82
N LYS A 138 -11.97 1.23 15.67
CA LYS A 138 -12.52 0.75 16.93
C LYS A 138 -13.00 1.93 17.76
N SER A 139 -14.26 1.88 18.17
CA SER A 139 -14.93 2.92 18.96
C SER A 139 -15.28 4.21 18.21
N GLY A 140 -15.12 4.26 16.88
CA GLY A 140 -15.59 5.36 16.04
C GLY A 140 -14.87 6.69 16.25
N SER A 141 -13.57 6.67 16.54
CA SER A 141 -12.73 7.86 16.60
C SER A 141 -12.09 8.17 15.25
N ASP A 142 -11.88 9.44 14.90
CA ASP A 142 -11.14 9.78 13.66
C ASP A 142 -9.80 9.01 13.61
N PRO A 143 -9.52 8.22 12.53
CA PRO A 143 -8.35 7.36 12.46
C PRO A 143 -7.08 8.14 12.15
N LEU A 144 -7.20 9.34 11.59
CA LEU A 144 -6.07 10.03 10.98
C LEU A 144 -5.13 10.56 12.05
N GLY A 145 -3.89 10.04 12.03
CA GLY A 145 -2.90 10.39 13.04
C GLY A 145 -3.11 9.70 14.39
N THR A 146 -4.08 8.80 14.51
CA THR A 146 -4.31 7.96 15.70
C THR A 146 -4.13 6.48 15.33
N SER A 147 -5.09 5.92 14.60
CA SER A 147 -5.15 4.54 14.13
C SER A 147 -4.49 4.31 12.78
N ILE A 148 -4.37 5.35 11.95
CA ILE A 148 -3.75 5.26 10.63
C ILE A 148 -2.58 6.24 10.55
N LYS A 149 -1.38 5.71 10.35
CA LYS A 149 -0.13 6.48 10.27
C LYS A 149 0.79 5.96 9.17
N TYR A 150 1.74 6.79 8.77
CA TYR A 150 2.81 6.38 7.87
C TYR A 150 4.18 6.79 8.41
N GLN A 151 5.22 6.05 8.03
CA GLN A 151 6.59 6.37 8.35
C GLN A 151 7.50 6.01 7.18
N VAL A 152 8.41 6.91 6.82
CA VAL A 152 9.55 6.60 5.96
C VAL A 152 10.77 6.44 6.86
N SER A 153 11.40 5.26 6.80
CA SER A 153 12.59 4.93 7.57
C SER A 153 13.76 4.58 6.66
N GLY A 154 14.97 4.56 7.22
CA GLY A 154 16.21 4.32 6.46
C GLY A 154 16.76 5.59 5.78
N SER A 155 17.71 5.40 4.89
CA SER A 155 18.35 6.47 4.09
C SER A 155 18.50 6.00 2.65
N ALA A 156 18.45 6.93 1.70
CA ALA A 156 18.54 6.58 0.28
C ALA A 156 19.85 5.82 -0.02
N PRO A 157 19.82 4.77 -0.85
CA PRO A 157 18.66 4.22 -1.60
C PRO A 157 17.88 3.11 -0.86
N PHE A 158 18.07 2.94 0.46
CA PHE A 158 17.50 1.86 1.26
C PHE A 158 16.43 2.37 2.23
N ARG A 159 15.42 3.07 1.69
CA ARG A 159 14.25 3.50 2.47
C ARG A 159 13.12 2.49 2.44
N THR A 160 12.32 2.51 3.49
CA THR A 160 11.06 1.76 3.58
C THR A 160 9.94 2.71 3.94
N LEU A 161 8.90 2.77 3.10
CA LEU A 161 7.61 3.34 3.47
C LEU A 161 6.83 2.28 4.23
N THR A 162 6.36 2.58 5.43
CA THR A 162 5.40 1.77 6.19
C THR A 162 4.11 2.58 6.35
N VAL A 163 2.97 1.98 6.04
CA VAL A 163 1.63 2.50 6.33
C VAL A 163 0.95 1.50 7.25
N GLU A 164 0.45 1.95 8.38
CA GLU A 164 -0.14 1.11 9.42
C GLU A 164 -1.57 1.52 9.73
N TRP A 165 -2.40 0.51 9.93
CA TRP A 165 -3.72 0.57 10.53
C TRP A 165 -3.67 -0.16 11.87
N ASP A 166 -4.17 0.47 12.92
CA ASP A 166 -4.18 -0.02 14.31
C ASP A 166 -5.52 0.24 14.97
N GLY A 167 -6.04 -0.79 15.65
CA GLY A 167 -7.36 -0.78 16.25
C GLY A 167 -8.45 -0.58 15.22
N MET A 168 -8.35 -1.19 14.04
CA MET A 168 -9.44 -1.11 13.05
C MET A 168 -10.55 -2.13 13.32
N ALA A 169 -11.72 -1.83 12.77
CA ALA A 169 -12.95 -2.58 12.90
C ALA A 169 -13.62 -2.74 11.53
N VAL A 170 -14.24 -3.88 11.28
CA VAL A 170 -15.27 -3.93 10.24
C VAL A 170 -16.48 -3.14 10.72
N TYR A 171 -17.14 -2.41 9.83
CA TYR A 171 -18.29 -1.57 10.17
C TYR A 171 -19.34 -2.34 11.02
N GLN A 172 -19.94 -1.66 12.00
CA GLN A 172 -20.83 -2.21 13.05
C GLN A 172 -20.21 -3.16 14.07
N ASN A 173 -18.91 -3.40 14.04
CA ASN A 173 -18.24 -4.25 15.01
C ASN A 173 -17.63 -3.43 16.16
N THR A 174 -18.06 -3.68 17.40
CA THR A 174 -17.73 -2.83 18.56
C THR A 174 -16.51 -3.28 19.38
N SER A 175 -15.96 -4.47 19.09
CA SER A 175 -14.80 -5.02 19.81
C SER A 175 -13.65 -5.58 18.95
N PRO A 176 -13.59 -5.38 17.61
CA PRO A 176 -12.48 -5.93 16.85
C PRO A 176 -11.20 -5.12 17.11
N ASP A 177 -10.09 -5.77 16.78
CA ASP A 177 -8.75 -5.22 16.89
C ASP A 177 -7.98 -5.78 15.69
N LEU A 178 -8.05 -5.05 14.57
CA LEU A 178 -7.42 -5.42 13.31
C LEU A 178 -6.24 -4.49 13.07
N ASN A 179 -5.03 -5.05 13.16
CA ASN A 179 -3.77 -4.31 13.13
C ASN A 179 -2.90 -4.86 12.00
N PHE A 180 -2.60 -4.03 11.02
CA PHE A 180 -1.88 -4.45 9.83
C PHE A 180 -1.10 -3.32 9.17
N GLN A 181 -0.09 -3.69 8.38
CA GLN A 181 0.77 -2.76 7.66
C GLN A 181 0.91 -3.11 6.19
N VAL A 182 1.09 -2.09 5.37
CA VAL A 182 1.79 -2.19 4.08
C VAL A 182 3.20 -1.66 4.23
N LYS A 183 4.20 -2.39 3.71
CA LYS A 183 5.57 -1.88 3.55
C LYS A 183 5.99 -1.89 2.09
N ILE A 184 6.69 -0.84 1.67
CA ILE A 184 7.27 -0.71 0.33
C ILE A 184 8.75 -0.38 0.47
N TYR A 185 9.61 -1.13 -0.22
CA TYR A 185 11.07 -1.02 -0.14
C TYR A 185 11.64 -0.35 -1.39
N GLU A 186 12.36 0.76 -1.21
CA GLU A 186 12.84 1.63 -2.28
C GLU A 186 13.66 0.90 -3.37
N THR A 187 14.74 0.23 -2.98
CA THR A 187 15.66 -0.40 -3.96
C THR A 187 15.05 -1.63 -4.63
N THR A 188 14.30 -2.44 -3.87
CA THR A 188 13.88 -3.78 -4.34
C THR A 188 12.49 -3.78 -4.95
N GLY A 189 11.68 -2.75 -4.68
CA GLY A 189 10.26 -2.72 -5.01
C GLY A 189 9.43 -3.77 -4.26
N VAL A 190 10.01 -4.45 -3.27
CA VAL A 190 9.27 -5.44 -2.46
C VAL A 190 8.10 -4.75 -1.77
N ILE A 191 6.95 -5.44 -1.77
CA ILE A 191 5.77 -5.07 -1.01
C ILE A 191 5.62 -6.12 0.08
N GLU A 192 5.32 -5.70 1.30
CA GLU A 192 4.92 -6.62 2.37
C GLU A 192 3.57 -6.22 2.97
N PHE A 193 2.73 -7.22 3.23
CA PHE A 193 1.57 -7.09 4.11
C PHE A 193 1.88 -7.80 5.42
N ASN A 194 1.93 -7.05 6.51
CA ASN A 194 2.23 -7.55 7.85
C ASN A 194 0.98 -7.48 8.72
N TYR A 195 0.76 -8.50 9.55
CA TYR A 195 -0.43 -8.61 10.40
C TYR A 195 0.00 -8.82 11.86
N GLU A 196 -0.56 -8.05 12.76
CA GLU A 196 -0.46 -8.26 14.21
C GLU A 196 -1.75 -8.90 14.72
N THR A 197 -2.36 -8.38 15.80
CA THR A 197 -3.65 -8.84 16.26
C THR A 197 -4.69 -8.62 15.15
N MET A 198 -5.37 -9.70 14.76
CA MET A 198 -6.46 -9.70 13.76
C MET A 198 -7.71 -10.32 14.37
N ASN A 199 -8.22 -9.68 15.44
CA ASN A 199 -9.40 -10.15 16.15
C ASN A 199 -10.67 -9.72 15.42
N ARG A 200 -11.34 -10.67 14.76
CA ARG A 200 -12.58 -10.42 14.01
C ARG A 200 -13.78 -9.98 14.85
N GLY A 201 -13.76 -10.18 16.17
CA GLY A 201 -14.97 -9.97 16.99
C GLY A 201 -16.15 -10.86 16.54
N THR A 202 -17.34 -10.27 16.46
CA THR A 202 -18.62 -11.00 16.25
C THR A 202 -19.29 -10.75 14.89
N VAL A 203 -18.84 -9.74 14.14
CA VAL A 203 -19.42 -9.38 12.85
C VAL A 203 -18.78 -10.18 11.72
N ASN A 204 -19.58 -10.54 10.71
CA ASN A 204 -19.09 -11.18 9.50
C ASN A 204 -18.30 -10.18 8.65
N PHE A 205 -17.29 -10.67 7.95
CA PHE A 205 -16.44 -9.87 7.09
C PHE A 205 -16.19 -10.62 5.79
N SER A 206 -15.88 -9.88 4.74
CA SER A 206 -15.73 -10.40 3.39
C SER A 206 -14.75 -9.50 2.67
N TYR A 207 -13.45 -9.76 2.84
CA TYR A 207 -12.41 -8.83 2.41
C TYR A 207 -11.74 -9.26 1.10
N THR A 208 -11.04 -8.29 0.51
CA THR A 208 -10.13 -8.49 -0.61
C THR A 208 -8.70 -8.27 -0.11
N LEU A 209 -7.79 -9.18 -0.47
CA LEU A 209 -6.37 -9.04 -0.21
C LEU A 209 -5.61 -9.21 -1.51
N GLY A 210 -4.84 -8.20 -1.92
CA GLY A 210 -4.10 -8.26 -3.16
C GLY A 210 -3.52 -6.95 -3.64
N ILE A 211 -3.12 -6.96 -4.91
CA ILE A 211 -2.57 -5.82 -5.63
C ILE A 211 -3.19 -5.74 -7.03
N ASN A 212 -3.39 -4.54 -7.58
CA ASN A 212 -3.97 -4.36 -8.90
C ASN A 212 -3.33 -3.22 -9.71
N SER A 213 -3.60 -3.19 -11.02
CA SER A 213 -3.00 -2.21 -11.95
C SER A 213 -3.92 -1.02 -12.23
N THR A 214 -3.53 -0.18 -13.21
CA THR A 214 -4.29 0.99 -13.68
C THR A 214 -5.64 0.64 -14.31
N ALA A 215 -5.84 -0.60 -14.76
CA ALA A 215 -7.09 -1.06 -15.37
C ALA A 215 -7.15 -2.59 -15.40
N LEU A 216 -8.36 -3.16 -15.33
CA LEU A 216 -8.57 -4.61 -15.34
C LEU A 216 -9.38 -5.02 -16.57
N GLY A 217 -8.93 -6.06 -17.27
CA GLY A 217 -9.74 -6.74 -18.28
C GLY A 217 -10.81 -7.64 -17.65
N ASN A 218 -11.66 -8.24 -18.49
CA ASN A 218 -12.60 -9.27 -18.06
C ASN A 218 -12.44 -10.52 -18.96
N PRO A 219 -11.73 -11.57 -18.51
CA PRO A 219 -11.06 -11.69 -17.20
C PRO A 219 -9.78 -10.83 -17.08
N PRO A 220 -9.34 -10.46 -15.86
CA PRO A 220 -8.06 -9.78 -15.65
C PRO A 220 -6.88 -10.67 -16.04
N THR A 221 -5.80 -10.05 -16.52
CA THR A 221 -4.52 -10.74 -16.79
C THR A 221 -3.62 -10.78 -15.56
N ALA A 222 -2.57 -11.62 -15.57
CA ALA A 222 -1.58 -11.72 -14.50
C ALA A 222 -0.80 -10.41 -14.23
N SER A 223 -0.74 -9.50 -15.20
CA SER A 223 -0.16 -8.16 -15.02
C SER A 223 -1.15 -7.12 -14.50
N GLN A 224 -2.44 -7.47 -14.37
CA GLN A 224 -3.50 -6.54 -13.98
C GLN A 224 -4.04 -6.77 -12.58
N LEU A 225 -4.10 -8.02 -12.13
CA LEU A 225 -4.68 -8.38 -10.84
C LEU A 225 -3.87 -9.52 -10.22
N ARG A 226 -3.66 -9.42 -8.91
CA ARG A 226 -3.16 -10.52 -8.09
C ARG A 226 -3.83 -10.47 -6.71
N THR A 227 -4.72 -11.41 -6.44
CA THR A 227 -5.47 -11.52 -5.18
C THR A 227 -5.21 -12.87 -4.51
N GLN A 228 -5.21 -12.89 -3.17
CA GLN A 228 -5.10 -14.14 -2.42
C GLN A 228 -6.35 -14.98 -2.68
N GLN A 229 -6.16 -16.23 -3.09
CA GLN A 229 -7.25 -17.16 -3.45
C GLN A 229 -7.68 -18.02 -2.26
N THR A 230 -6.73 -18.31 -1.36
CA THR A 230 -6.96 -19.10 -0.16
C THR A 230 -6.30 -18.39 1.00
N GLU A 231 -7.08 -18.10 2.03
CA GLU A 231 -6.64 -17.38 3.21
C GLU A 231 -5.43 -18.06 3.84
N ASN A 232 -4.53 -17.26 4.41
CA ASN A 232 -3.36 -17.76 5.14
C ASN A 232 -2.43 -18.67 4.32
N SER A 233 -2.38 -18.49 3.00
CA SER A 233 -1.54 -19.25 2.09
C SER A 233 -0.75 -18.35 1.13
N THR A 234 0.13 -18.96 0.34
CA THR A 234 0.80 -18.32 -0.80
C THR A 234 -0.01 -18.45 -2.11
N SER A 235 -1.26 -18.93 -2.04
CA SER A 235 -2.13 -19.07 -3.20
C SER A 235 -2.64 -17.71 -3.65
N PHE A 236 -2.05 -17.19 -4.73
CA PHE A 236 -2.46 -15.94 -5.37
C PHE A 236 -2.62 -16.15 -6.87
N SER A 237 -3.60 -15.50 -7.47
CA SER A 237 -3.81 -15.52 -8.91
C SER A 237 -4.48 -14.23 -9.38
N ASN A 238 -4.69 -14.12 -10.70
CA ASN A 238 -5.48 -13.06 -11.34
C ASN A 238 -6.98 -13.37 -11.43
N THR A 239 -7.46 -14.39 -10.71
CA THR A 239 -8.89 -14.67 -10.57
C THR A 239 -9.50 -13.72 -9.55
N VAL A 240 -10.64 -13.12 -9.89
CA VAL A 240 -11.41 -12.26 -8.99
C VAL A 240 -11.71 -13.01 -7.69
N GLN A 241 -11.34 -12.41 -6.57
CA GLN A 241 -11.55 -12.95 -5.23
C GLN A 241 -11.74 -11.77 -4.27
N ASN A 242 -12.98 -11.55 -3.84
CA ASN A 242 -13.38 -10.41 -3.02
C ASN A 242 -14.18 -10.85 -1.77
N ASN A 243 -14.14 -12.14 -1.43
CA ASN A 243 -14.95 -12.72 -0.36
C ASN A 243 -14.16 -13.66 0.55
N LEU A 244 -12.92 -13.28 0.87
CA LEU A 244 -12.14 -13.97 1.90
C LEU A 244 -12.83 -13.78 3.25
N SER A 245 -12.95 -14.87 4.01
CA SER A 245 -13.82 -14.97 5.20
C SER A 245 -13.10 -15.51 6.44
N ALA A 246 -11.79 -15.78 6.32
CA ALA A 246 -10.92 -16.06 7.45
C ALA A 246 -9.90 -14.92 7.63
N MET A 247 -9.70 -14.49 8.89
CA MET A 247 -8.73 -13.43 9.18
C MET A 247 -7.31 -13.85 8.78
N PRO A 248 -6.48 -12.91 8.29
CA PRO A 248 -5.05 -13.10 8.25
C PRO A 248 -4.54 -13.51 9.64
N LEU A 249 -3.69 -14.51 9.69
CA LEU A 249 -3.14 -15.03 10.94
C LEU A 249 -2.30 -13.95 11.61
N ALA A 250 -2.47 -13.80 12.92
CA ALA A 250 -1.65 -12.86 13.68
C ALA A 250 -0.16 -13.19 13.61
N PHE A 251 0.67 -12.14 13.67
CA PHE A 251 2.13 -12.23 13.55
C PHE A 251 2.57 -12.93 12.26
N SER A 252 1.82 -12.71 11.17
CA SER A 252 2.14 -13.24 9.85
C SER A 252 2.52 -12.12 8.88
N ARG A 253 3.19 -12.52 7.80
CA ARG A 253 3.63 -11.63 6.74
C ARG A 253 3.45 -12.30 5.40
N ILE A 254 2.98 -11.55 4.42
CA ILE A 254 2.98 -11.88 3.00
C ILE A 254 3.92 -10.91 2.31
N GLN A 255 4.79 -11.41 1.45
CA GLN A 255 5.75 -10.63 0.64
C GLN A 255 5.66 -11.09 -0.82
#